data_AF-A0A7S3KKZ8-F1
#
_entry.id   AF-A0A7S3KKZ8-F1
#
_cell.length_a   1.000
_cell.length_b   1.000
_cell.length_c   1.000
_cell.angle_alpha   90.00
_cell.angle_beta   90.00
_cell.angle_gamma   90.00
#
_symmetry.space_group_name_H-M   'P 1'
#
loop_
_entity.id
_entity.type
_entity.pdbx_description
1 polymer ?
#
loop_
_entity_poly.entity_id
_entity_poly.type
_entity_poly.pdbx_seq_one_letter_code
_entity_poly.pdbx_strand_id
1 'polypeptide(L)'
;MLKEATIVEEIGSGLGYEYARMKGSFIFSDRDFCTVRHRKEEENGRIIITAYSAEHPDCPKVKKAVRGTMHIFGYVITPNSEDDQKCTAQLIVHANLGGNIPGMIANKVVEANGKFL
;
A
#
# COMPACT_ATOMS: atom_id res chain seq x y z
N MET A 1 9.78 -3.98 -4.11
CA MET A 1 9.34 -3.40 -5.39
C MET A 1 8.01 -4.03 -5.78
N LEU A 2 7.03 -3.22 -6.15
CA LEU A 2 5.74 -3.67 -6.65
C LEU A 2 5.94 -4.49 -7.92
N LYS A 3 5.21 -5.60 -8.04
CA LYS A 3 5.24 -6.51 -9.18
C LYS A 3 3.91 -6.49 -9.94
N GLU A 4 2.82 -6.38 -9.20
CA GLU A 4 1.45 -6.43 -9.71
C GLU A 4 0.56 -5.64 -8.75
N ALA A 5 -0.37 -4.87 -9.30
CA ALA A 5 -1.44 -4.23 -8.55
C ALA A 5 -2.70 -4.23 -9.40
N THR A 6 -3.82 -4.61 -8.79
CA THR A 6 -5.11 -4.72 -9.48
C THR A 6 -6.21 -4.26 -8.54
N ILE A 7 -7.16 -3.49 -9.08
CA ILE A 7 -8.41 -3.19 -8.39
C ILE A 7 -9.28 -4.45 -8.47
N VAL A 8 -9.63 -4.98 -7.30
CA VAL A 8 -10.49 -6.16 -7.16
C VAL A 8 -11.96 -5.75 -7.29
N GLU A 9 -12.34 -4.66 -6.62
CA GLU A 9 -13.71 -4.13 -6.61
C GLU A 9 -13.65 -2.62 -6.31
N GLU A 10 -14.51 -1.82 -6.95
CA GLU A 10 -14.80 -0.45 -6.53
C GLU A 10 -16.20 -0.38 -5.96
N ILE A 11 -16.34 0.30 -4.82
CA ILE A 11 -17.58 0.50 -4.09
C ILE A 11 -17.88 2.00 -4.05
N GLY A 12 -18.75 2.45 -4.94
CA GLY A 12 -19.12 3.86 -5.05
C GLY A 12 -17.94 4.75 -5.44
N SER A 13 -17.86 5.94 -4.83
CA SER A 13 -16.81 6.92 -5.13
C SER A 13 -15.71 6.89 -4.08
N GLY A 14 -14.65 6.12 -4.35
CA GLY A 14 -13.41 6.20 -3.59
C GLY A 14 -13.19 5.11 -2.55
N LEU A 15 -14.13 4.20 -2.30
CA LEU A 15 -13.87 2.97 -1.54
C LEU A 15 -13.64 1.81 -2.53
N GLY A 16 -12.65 0.96 -2.30
CA GLY A 16 -12.42 -0.21 -3.16
C GLY A 16 -11.50 -1.25 -2.54
N TYR A 17 -11.55 -2.47 -3.05
CA TYR A 17 -10.62 -3.54 -2.71
C TYR A 17 -9.52 -3.63 -3.75
N GLU A 18 -8.30 -3.87 -3.29
CA GLU A 18 -7.10 -3.90 -4.11
C GLU A 18 -6.25 -5.12 -3.76
N TYR A 19 -5.68 -5.71 -4.78
CA TYR A 19 -4.64 -6.71 -4.69
C TYR A 19 -3.30 -6.08 -5.05
N ALA A 20 -2.27 -6.33 -4.24
CA ALA A 20 -0.91 -5.93 -4.56
C ALA A 20 0.06 -7.08 -4.29
N ARG A 21 1.00 -7.29 -5.22
CA ARG A 21 2.11 -8.23 -5.08
C ARG A 21 3.43 -7.50 -5.06
N MET A 22 4.20 -7.72 -4.01
CA MET A 22 5.57 -7.25 -3.89
C MET A 22 6.54 -8.38 -4.23
N LYS A 23 7.48 -8.08 -5.13
CA LYS A 23 8.57 -8.98 -5.44
C LYS A 23 9.44 -9.18 -4.21
N GLY A 24 9.69 -10.45 -3.88
CA GLY A 24 10.65 -10.86 -2.87
C GLY A 24 12.09 -10.57 -3.29
N SER A 25 13.04 -11.03 -2.47
CA SER A 25 14.46 -11.03 -2.81
C SER A 25 15.01 -12.46 -2.75
N PHE A 26 16.31 -12.64 -2.98
CA PHE A 26 16.93 -13.95 -2.79
C PHE A 26 16.84 -14.47 -1.33
N ILE A 27 16.52 -13.59 -0.37
CA ILE A 27 16.42 -13.91 1.07
C ILE A 27 14.99 -14.29 1.47
N PHE A 28 13.98 -13.86 0.72
CA PHE A 28 12.57 -14.07 1.11
C PHE A 28 11.63 -14.09 -0.10
N SER A 29 10.58 -14.93 -0.02
CA SER A 29 9.56 -15.08 -1.06
C SER A 29 8.80 -13.78 -1.40
N ASP A 30 8.02 -13.77 -2.48
CA ASP A 30 7.08 -12.67 -2.75
C ASP A 30 6.11 -12.48 -1.57
N ARG A 31 5.61 -11.25 -1.42
CA ARG A 31 4.49 -10.92 -0.53
C ARG A 31 3.30 -10.50 -1.36
N ASP A 32 2.11 -10.92 -0.97
CA ASP A 32 0.87 -10.36 -1.48
C ASP A 32 0.07 -9.71 -0.37
N PHE A 33 -0.75 -8.73 -0.75
CA PHE A 33 -1.65 -8.01 0.14
C PHE A 33 -3.00 -7.94 -0.54
N CYS A 34 -4.04 -8.15 0.27
CA CYS A 34 -5.39 -7.74 -0.07
C CYS A 34 -5.77 -6.61 0.87
N THR A 35 -6.17 -5.47 0.32
CA THR A 35 -6.46 -4.27 1.09
C THR A 35 -7.78 -3.66 0.69
N VAL A 36 -8.50 -3.08 1.64
CA VAL A 36 -9.57 -2.13 1.36
C VAL A 36 -8.98 -0.73 1.44
N ARG A 37 -9.23 0.09 0.41
CA ARG A 37 -8.73 1.45 0.22
C ARG A 37 -9.89 2.43 0.27
N HIS A 38 -9.70 3.55 0.95
CA HIS A 38 -10.56 4.73 0.84
C HIS A 38 -9.76 5.92 0.29
N ARG A 39 -10.31 6.64 -0.69
CA ARG A 39 -9.79 7.88 -1.26
C ARG A 39 -10.78 8.99 -0.94
N LYS A 40 -10.29 10.06 -0.32
CA LYS A 40 -11.03 11.29 -0.08
C LYS A 40 -10.26 12.47 -0.66
N GLU A 41 -10.99 13.38 -1.29
CA GLU A 41 -10.51 14.69 -1.67
C GLU A 41 -11.21 15.73 -0.80
N GLU A 42 -10.44 16.64 -0.22
CA GLU A 42 -10.96 17.72 0.61
C GLU A 42 -11.13 19.00 -0.22
N GLU A 43 -11.93 19.95 0.28
CA GLU A 43 -12.24 21.20 -0.43
C GLU A 43 -11.00 22.04 -0.78
N ASN A 44 -9.92 21.90 0.00
CA ASN A 44 -8.65 22.57 -0.24
C ASN A 44 -7.74 21.83 -1.25
N GLY A 45 -8.26 20.79 -1.93
CA GLY A 45 -7.51 19.99 -2.91
C GLY A 45 -6.57 18.95 -2.29
N ARG A 46 -6.53 18.81 -0.95
CA ARG A 46 -5.76 17.74 -0.29
C ARG A 46 -6.39 16.39 -0.59
N ILE A 47 -5.58 15.44 -1.06
CA ILE A 47 -6.00 14.07 -1.34
C ILE A 47 -5.46 13.15 -0.26
N ILE A 48 -6.35 12.39 0.37
CA ILE A 48 -6.02 11.39 1.38
C ILE A 48 -6.42 10.03 0.84
N ILE A 49 -5.45 9.12 0.74
CA ILE A 49 -5.66 7.72 0.40
C ILE A 49 -5.25 6.91 1.62
N THR A 50 -6.14 6.08 2.13
CA THR A 50 -5.84 5.14 3.22
C THR A 50 -6.22 3.73 2.80
N ALA A 51 -5.47 2.74 3.25
CA ALA A 51 -5.76 1.35 3.02
C ALA A 51 -5.27 0.50 4.20
N TYR A 52 -5.96 -0.61 4.45
CA TYR A 52 -5.54 -1.63 5.40
C TYR A 52 -5.96 -3.01 4.90
N SER A 53 -5.36 -4.06 5.47
CA SER A 53 -5.67 -5.41 5.03
C SER A 53 -7.09 -5.83 5.37
N ALA A 54 -7.80 -6.32 4.35
CA ALA A 54 -9.14 -6.85 4.47
C ALA A 54 -9.25 -8.14 3.64
N GLU A 55 -10.13 -9.04 4.07
CA GLU A 55 -10.45 -10.23 3.29
C GLU A 55 -11.49 -9.89 2.22
N HIS A 56 -11.36 -10.52 1.04
CA HIS A 56 -12.32 -10.39 -0.05
C HIS A 56 -12.38 -11.73 -0.83
N PRO A 57 -13.57 -12.24 -1.19
CA PRO A 57 -13.73 -13.52 -1.87
C PRO A 57 -12.91 -13.63 -3.16
N ASP A 58 -12.86 -12.57 -3.96
CA ASP A 58 -12.11 -12.51 -5.23
C ASP A 58 -10.62 -12.16 -5.05
N CYS A 59 -10.14 -12.13 -3.80
CA CYS A 59 -8.76 -11.82 -3.46
C CYS A 59 -8.11 -12.92 -2.56
N PRO A 60 -8.23 -14.20 -2.95
CA PRO A 60 -7.71 -15.31 -2.14
C PRO A 60 -6.18 -15.28 -2.09
N LYS A 61 -5.60 -16.05 -1.15
CA LYS A 61 -4.15 -16.23 -1.06
C LYS A 61 -3.62 -16.90 -2.34
N VAL A 62 -2.56 -16.34 -2.92
CA VAL A 62 -1.96 -16.89 -4.15
C VAL A 62 -0.78 -17.81 -3.83
N LYS A 63 -0.50 -18.76 -4.74
CA LYS A 63 0.69 -19.62 -4.63
C LYS A 63 1.98 -18.80 -4.79
N LYS A 64 3.05 -19.23 -4.11
CA LYS A 64 4.40 -18.64 -4.18
C LYS A 64 4.49 -17.19 -3.65
N ALA A 65 3.51 -16.73 -2.89
CA ALA A 65 3.59 -15.50 -2.11
C ALA A 65 3.15 -15.78 -0.66
N VAL A 66 3.72 -15.03 0.27
CA VAL A 66 3.29 -15.00 1.68
C VAL A 66 2.33 -13.83 1.84
N ARG A 67 1.12 -14.08 2.35
CA ARG A 67 0.14 -13.03 2.66
C ARG A 67 0.66 -12.15 3.79
N GLY A 68 0.98 -10.91 3.45
CA GLY A 68 1.28 -9.88 4.43
C GLY A 68 0.00 -9.25 4.99
N THR A 69 0.15 -8.59 6.13
CA THR A 69 -0.90 -7.77 6.75
C THR A 69 -0.48 -6.32 6.70
N MET A 70 -1.28 -5.49 6.06
CA MET A 70 -1.14 -4.03 6.09
C MET A 70 -1.96 -3.49 7.26
N HIS A 71 -1.30 -2.94 8.28
CA HIS A 71 -1.98 -2.27 9.39
C HIS A 71 -2.46 -0.89 8.98
N ILE A 72 -1.61 -0.15 8.27
CA ILE A 72 -1.97 1.08 7.58
C ILE A 72 -1.06 1.28 6.37
N PHE A 73 -1.63 1.71 5.27
CA PHE A 73 -0.96 2.21 4.10
C PHE A 73 -1.68 3.46 3.63
N GLY A 74 -0.97 4.46 3.14
CA GLY A 74 -1.67 5.62 2.60
C GLY A 74 -0.77 6.74 2.14
N TYR A 75 -1.38 7.64 1.38
CA TYR A 75 -0.80 8.89 0.95
C TYR A 75 -1.61 10.05 1.48
N VAL A 76 -0.93 11.07 1.96
CA VAL A 76 -1.47 12.41 2.14
C VAL A 76 -0.77 13.32 1.15
N ILE A 77 -1.49 13.76 0.12
CA ILE A 77 -0.98 14.61 -0.94
C ILE A 77 -1.59 15.99 -0.73
N THR A 78 -0.75 16.96 -0.39
CA THR A 78 -1.17 18.32 -0.06
C THR A 78 -0.63 19.27 -1.13
N PRO A 79 -1.49 19.99 -1.88
CA PRO A 79 -1.04 20.99 -2.84
C PRO A 79 -0.28 22.11 -2.12
N ASN A 80 0.69 22.71 -2.79
CA ASN A 80 1.39 23.87 -2.26
C ASN A 80 0.51 25.12 -2.43
N SER A 81 0.40 25.94 -1.38
CA SER A 81 -0.45 27.14 -1.38
C SER A 81 0.10 28.30 -2.21
N GLU A 82 1.38 28.29 -2.56
CA GLU A 82 2.10 29.36 -3.25
C GLU A 82 2.45 29.02 -4.70
N ASP A 83 2.45 27.73 -5.06
CA ASP A 83 2.88 27.23 -6.37
C ASP A 83 2.01 26.03 -6.78
N ASP A 84 1.10 26.22 -7.73
CA ASP A 84 0.15 25.20 -8.19
C ASP A 84 0.81 24.02 -8.93
N GLN A 85 2.10 24.11 -9.25
CA GLN A 85 2.90 23.03 -9.84
C GLN A 85 3.60 22.17 -8.77
N LYS A 86 3.41 22.47 -7.48
CA LYS A 86 4.06 21.75 -6.37
C LYS A 86 3.04 21.11 -5.43
N CYS A 87 3.45 20.00 -4.84
CA CYS A 87 2.74 19.36 -3.73
C CYS A 87 3.72 18.68 -2.78
N THR A 88 3.26 18.41 -1.56
CA THR A 88 3.93 17.52 -0.61
C THR A 88 3.18 16.19 -0.59
N ALA A 89 3.88 15.10 -0.86
CA ALA A 89 3.36 13.75 -0.68
C ALA A 89 3.96 13.12 0.57
N GLN A 90 3.11 12.66 1.49
CA GLN A 90 3.51 11.91 2.67
C GLN A 90 3.02 10.48 2.53
N LEU A 91 3.93 9.51 2.59
CA LEU A 91 3.61 8.09 2.59
C LEU A 91 3.67 7.55 4.03
N ILE A 92 2.57 6.95 4.48
CA ILE A 92 2.47 6.28 5.78
C ILE A 92 2.33 4.79 5.54
N VAL A 93 3.25 3.98 6.08
CA VAL A 93 3.22 2.53 5.92
C VAL A 93 3.55 1.84 7.23
N HIS A 94 2.70 0.90 7.62
CA HIS A 94 2.96 -0.06 8.67
C HIS A 94 2.45 -1.43 8.21
N ALA A 95 3.39 -2.34 7.94
CA ALA A 95 3.09 -3.66 7.40
C ALA A 95 3.80 -4.75 8.20
N ASN A 96 3.10 -5.86 8.43
CA ASN A 96 3.69 -7.14 8.79
C ASN A 96 3.83 -7.99 7.53
N LEU A 97 5.06 -8.26 7.10
CA LEU A 97 5.35 -9.03 5.88
C LEU A 97 5.11 -10.54 6.04
N GLY A 98 4.82 -11.01 7.26
CA GLY A 98 4.59 -12.41 7.58
C GLY A 98 5.80 -13.33 7.37
N GLY A 99 5.63 -14.59 7.78
CA GLY A 99 6.68 -15.60 7.72
C GLY A 99 7.85 -15.33 8.67
N ASN A 100 8.95 -16.05 8.47
CA ASN A 100 10.13 -15.96 9.33
C ASN A 100 11.18 -15.00 8.74
N ILE A 101 10.87 -13.71 8.70
CA ILE A 101 11.85 -12.67 8.32
C ILE A 101 12.38 -11.99 9.58
N PRO A 102 13.72 -11.89 9.77
CA PRO A 102 14.30 -11.08 10.82
C PRO A 102 13.84 -9.61 10.73
N GLY A 103 13.48 -9.00 11.86
CA GLY A 103 12.90 -7.64 11.89
C GLY A 103 13.74 -6.58 11.18
N MET A 104 15.07 -6.66 11.25
CA MET A 104 15.96 -5.72 10.54
C MET A 104 15.78 -5.75 9.01
N ILE A 105 15.54 -6.94 8.43
CA ILE A 105 15.32 -7.10 6.99
C ILE A 105 13.94 -6.58 6.61
N ALA A 106 12.92 -6.87 7.42
CA ALA A 106 11.57 -6.34 7.20
C ALA A 106 11.58 -4.80 7.21
N ASN A 107 12.27 -4.18 8.16
CA ASN A 107 12.37 -2.72 8.27
C ASN A 107 13.07 -2.10 7.06
N LYS A 108 14.19 -2.66 6.58
CA LYS A 108 14.88 -2.19 5.37
C LYS A 108 14.00 -2.27 4.12
N VAL A 109 13.18 -3.31 4.01
CA VAL A 109 12.24 -3.46 2.89
C VAL A 109 11.18 -2.36 2.95
N VAL A 110 10.58 -2.10 4.11
CA VAL A 110 9.58 -1.04 4.26
C VAL A 110 10.21 0.33 3.95
N GLU A 111 11.39 0.62 4.52
CA GLU A 111 12.12 1.87 4.27
C GLU A 111 12.46 2.07 2.79
N ALA A 112 12.93 1.03 2.09
CA ALA A 112 13.25 1.11 0.67
C ALA A 112 12.03 1.45 -0.20
N ASN A 113 10.81 1.08 0.20
CA ASN A 113 9.59 1.47 -0.52
C ASN A 113 9.12 2.89 -0.14
N GLY A 114 9.54 3.43 1.01
CA GLY A 114 9.30 4.82 1.42
C GLY A 114 10.21 5.84 0.73
N LYS A 115 11.36 5.41 0.19
CA LYS A 115 12.36 6.28 -0.47
C LYS A 115 12.07 6.64 -1.93
N PHE A 116 10.88 6.32 -2.45
CA PHE A 116 10.45 6.69 -3.81
C PHE A 116 9.63 7.99 -3.86
N LEU A 117 9.75 8.82 -2.82
CA LEU A 117 9.28 10.22 -2.78
C LEU A 117 10.48 11.16 -2.67
#